data_AF-A0A382K4M3-F1
#
_entry.id   AF-A0A382K4M3-F1
#
_cell.length_a   1.000
_cell.length_b   1.000
_cell.length_c   1.000
_cell.angle_alpha   90.00
_cell.angle_beta   90.00
_cell.angle_gamma   90.00
#
_symmetry.space_group_name_H-M   'P 1'
#
loop_
_entity.id
_entity.type
_entity.pdbx_description
1 polymer ?
#
loop_
_entity_poly.entity_id
_entity_poly.type
_entity_poly.pdbx_seq_one_letter_code
_entity_poly.pdbx_strand_id
1 'polypeptide(L)'
;TATRQAVKVAKESGCAVILDIDYRPVLWGLTDAGDGETRFVVSEEVTREIQPFLADLDLIVGTEEEVQICAGKSVADNAETPESCLPIIRQRSSATVVLKRGADGCEVYSPDSNKPISARSFQIEVLNVLGAGDAFMSGFLRGWLRKESLETCALYGNACGALVVTRHGCSPAAPSFAEIEHFIRHFDDVPNLAQHPHETFWPKMEQLHLRTELGQPQKEELLILAFDHRTQFEDSCRENALSSEMISAFKNQVFEGFQNIRKSNRHKGLAILIDPEYGQSILTNAADADYTIGVPIEKAGSFPVEWLTDGSLYQHLLVRPATWFVKVLWHFHTQMSPEEKEVQLSQLRKLNEVCTVLKRKLMIELLIPEGFAETGSSLGDTMEEVYQAGINPYWWEITGLDNKEEWQTMTGVLDKYDPEVGVIILG
;
A
#
# COMPACT_ATOMS: atom_id res chain seq x y z
N THR A 1 -32.05 -21.37 7.75
CA THR A 1 -31.41 -20.08 8.10
C THR A 1 -30.85 -19.44 6.85
N ALA A 2 -30.61 -18.12 6.86
CA ALA A 2 -30.00 -17.42 5.73
C ALA A 2 -28.65 -18.03 5.31
N THR A 3 -27.81 -18.42 6.28
CA THR A 3 -26.52 -19.11 6.06
C THR A 3 -26.67 -20.40 5.24
N ARG A 4 -27.64 -21.27 5.57
CA ARG A 4 -27.88 -22.50 4.80
C ARG A 4 -28.27 -22.22 3.36
N GLN A 5 -29.08 -21.18 3.14
CA GLN A 5 -29.47 -20.78 1.79
C GLN A 5 -28.27 -20.24 1.01
N ALA A 6 -27.40 -19.45 1.64
CA ALA A 6 -26.17 -18.95 1.02
C ALA A 6 -25.22 -20.10 0.63
N VAL A 7 -24.98 -21.05 1.54
CA VAL A 7 -24.17 -22.25 1.27
C VAL A 7 -24.75 -23.06 0.11
N LYS A 8 -26.06 -23.29 0.11
CA LYS A 8 -26.74 -24.01 -0.97
C LYS A 8 -26.52 -23.33 -2.33
N VAL A 9 -26.75 -22.01 -2.41
CA VAL A 9 -26.58 -21.24 -3.65
C VAL A 9 -25.11 -21.25 -4.11
N ALA A 10 -24.16 -21.12 -3.19
CA ALA A 10 -22.74 -21.17 -3.49
C ALA A 10 -22.36 -22.53 -4.12
N LYS A 11 -22.81 -23.64 -3.52
CA LYS A 11 -22.57 -24.98 -4.06
C LYS A 11 -23.24 -25.22 -5.40
N GLU A 12 -24.50 -24.79 -5.57
CA GLU A 12 -25.21 -24.86 -6.86
C GLU A 12 -24.50 -24.05 -7.97
N SER A 13 -23.72 -23.03 -7.58
CA SER A 13 -22.93 -22.19 -8.48
C SER A 13 -21.48 -22.67 -8.68
N GLY A 14 -21.07 -23.77 -8.03
CA GLY A 14 -19.71 -24.29 -8.09
C GLY A 14 -18.67 -23.46 -7.32
N CYS A 15 -19.10 -22.62 -6.37
CA CYS A 15 -18.22 -21.88 -5.48
C CYS A 15 -17.75 -22.76 -4.32
N ALA A 16 -16.50 -22.53 -3.89
CA ALA A 16 -16.01 -23.10 -2.64
C ALA A 16 -16.72 -22.47 -1.43
N VAL A 17 -16.96 -23.27 -0.39
CA VAL A 17 -17.54 -22.82 0.87
C VAL A 17 -16.50 -22.93 1.98
N ILE A 18 -16.22 -21.80 2.62
CA ILE A 18 -15.12 -21.65 3.58
C ILE A 18 -15.71 -21.20 4.90
N LEU A 19 -15.24 -21.80 5.99
CA LEU A 19 -15.56 -21.39 7.36
C LEU A 19 -14.28 -20.91 8.06
N ASP A 20 -14.19 -19.60 8.33
CA ASP A 20 -13.42 -19.14 9.48
C ASP A 20 -14.31 -19.34 10.71
N ILE A 21 -13.85 -20.13 11.68
CA ILE A 21 -14.66 -20.43 12.85
C ILE A 21 -14.90 -19.16 13.67
N ASP A 22 -13.89 -18.26 13.73
CA ASP A 22 -13.90 -16.94 14.37
C ASP A 22 -14.76 -16.89 15.65
N TYR A 23 -14.56 -17.88 16.53
CA TYR A 23 -15.43 -18.09 17.68
C TYR A 23 -15.15 -17.04 18.75
N ARG A 24 -16.20 -16.31 19.15
CA ARG A 24 -16.14 -15.28 20.20
C ARG A 24 -17.20 -15.57 21.25
N PRO A 25 -16.84 -16.11 22.42
CA PRO A 25 -17.78 -16.43 23.51
C PRO A 25 -18.75 -15.30 23.87
N VAL A 26 -18.28 -14.05 23.85
CA VAL A 26 -19.09 -12.86 24.15
C VAL A 26 -20.27 -12.67 23.18
N LEU A 27 -20.10 -13.01 21.89
CA LEU A 27 -21.17 -12.91 20.89
C LEU A 27 -22.23 -14.00 21.05
N TRP A 28 -21.90 -15.06 21.81
CA TRP A 28 -22.81 -16.14 22.17
C TRP A 28 -23.39 -15.97 23.58
N GLY A 29 -23.12 -14.85 24.27
CA GLY A 29 -23.59 -14.60 25.63
C GLY A 29 -22.98 -15.53 26.68
N LEU A 30 -21.81 -16.11 26.38
CA LEU A 30 -21.11 -17.05 27.27
C LEU A 30 -20.15 -16.34 28.25
N THR A 31 -19.94 -15.03 28.04
CA THR A 31 -19.16 -14.14 28.90
C THR A 31 -19.89 -12.81 29.07
N ASP A 32 -19.39 -11.96 29.97
CA ASP A 32 -19.95 -10.63 30.21
C ASP A 32 -19.82 -9.72 28.97
N ALA A 33 -20.79 -8.82 28.80
CA ALA A 33 -20.77 -7.86 27.71
C ALA A 33 -19.51 -6.99 27.76
N GLY A 34 -18.74 -6.98 26.68
CA GLY A 34 -17.46 -6.25 26.56
C GLY A 34 -16.22 -7.09 26.82
N ASP A 35 -16.35 -8.35 27.24
CA ASP A 35 -15.23 -9.29 27.34
C ASP A 35 -14.82 -9.81 25.95
N GLY A 36 -13.93 -9.08 25.28
CA GLY A 36 -13.33 -9.50 24.01
C GLY A 36 -12.06 -10.35 24.15
N GLU A 37 -11.55 -10.53 25.37
CA GLU A 37 -10.27 -11.19 25.63
C GLU A 37 -10.43 -12.69 25.81
N THR A 38 -11.54 -13.14 26.42
CA THR A 38 -11.83 -14.57 26.53
C THR A 38 -12.08 -15.17 25.15
N ARG A 39 -11.11 -15.95 24.66
CA ARG A 39 -11.16 -16.58 23.32
C ARG A 39 -11.87 -17.93 23.29
N PHE A 40 -12.11 -18.55 24.45
CA PHE A 40 -12.73 -19.86 24.51
C PHE A 40 -13.61 -20.06 25.75
N VAL A 41 -14.83 -20.53 25.50
CA VAL A 41 -15.72 -21.13 26.49
C VAL A 41 -16.36 -22.34 25.83
N VAL A 42 -16.38 -23.48 26.52
CA VAL A 42 -17.02 -24.70 26.00
C VAL A 42 -18.52 -24.45 25.87
N SER A 43 -19.10 -24.81 24.72
CA SER A 43 -20.54 -24.73 24.51
C SER A 43 -21.05 -25.81 23.55
N GLU A 44 -21.87 -26.71 24.08
CA GLU A 44 -22.59 -27.69 23.27
C GLU A 44 -23.59 -27.03 22.32
N GLU A 45 -24.14 -25.88 22.70
CA GLU A 45 -25.07 -25.13 21.85
C GLU A 45 -24.36 -24.63 20.58
N VAL A 46 -23.21 -23.97 20.75
CA VAL A 46 -22.39 -23.49 19.62
C VAL A 46 -21.98 -24.67 18.73
N THR A 47 -21.54 -25.76 19.34
CA THR A 47 -21.17 -27.00 18.63
C THR A 47 -22.32 -27.52 17.76
N ARG A 48 -23.54 -27.59 18.32
CA ARG A 48 -24.73 -28.06 17.60
C ARG A 48 -25.11 -27.17 16.42
N GLU A 49 -24.80 -25.87 16.49
CA GLU A 49 -25.03 -24.94 15.38
C GLU A 49 -23.99 -25.11 14.25
N ILE A 50 -22.70 -25.31 14.59
CA ILE A 50 -21.61 -25.42 13.60
C ILE A 50 -21.60 -26.79 12.89
N GLN A 51 -21.68 -27.89 13.64
CA GLN A 51 -21.47 -29.24 13.11
C GLN A 51 -22.34 -29.63 11.89
N PRO A 52 -23.61 -29.23 11.81
CA PRO A 52 -24.46 -29.52 10.65
C PRO A 52 -24.01 -28.89 9.33
N PHE A 53 -23.06 -27.95 9.33
CA PHE A 53 -22.54 -27.32 8.12
C PHE A 53 -21.26 -27.98 7.61
N LEU A 54 -20.58 -28.77 8.44
CA LEU A 54 -19.24 -29.29 8.15
C LEU A 54 -19.17 -30.12 6.85
N ALA A 55 -20.25 -30.82 6.51
CA ALA A 55 -20.34 -31.63 5.29
C ALA A 55 -20.38 -30.79 3.99
N ASP A 56 -20.67 -29.50 4.11
CA ASP A 56 -20.78 -28.58 2.97
C ASP A 56 -19.53 -27.71 2.78
N LEU A 57 -18.52 -27.83 3.66
CA LEU A 57 -17.32 -27.00 3.64
C LEU A 57 -16.19 -27.62 2.82
N ASP A 58 -15.46 -26.79 2.11
CA ASP A 58 -14.23 -27.14 1.39
C ASP A 58 -12.97 -26.76 2.17
N LEU A 59 -13.08 -25.75 3.04
CA LEU A 59 -12.01 -25.24 3.89
C LEU A 59 -12.56 -24.82 5.27
N ILE A 60 -11.91 -25.28 6.33
CA ILE A 60 -12.18 -24.91 7.73
C ILE A 60 -10.90 -24.30 8.29
N VAL A 61 -11.00 -23.10 8.86
CA VAL A 61 -9.87 -22.38 9.45
C VAL A 61 -10.22 -21.98 10.87
N GLY A 62 -9.30 -22.18 11.81
CA GLY A 62 -9.47 -21.72 13.18
C GLY A 62 -8.18 -21.80 13.99
N THR A 63 -8.14 -21.11 15.13
CA THR A 63 -7.15 -21.35 16.18
C THR A 63 -7.35 -22.73 16.84
N GLU A 64 -6.43 -23.09 17.73
CA GLU A 64 -6.53 -24.33 18.51
C GLU A 64 -7.83 -24.43 19.31
N GLU A 65 -8.27 -23.33 19.91
CA GLU A 65 -9.52 -23.25 20.66
C GLU A 65 -10.74 -23.29 19.75
N GLU A 66 -10.67 -22.62 18.61
CA GLU A 66 -11.75 -22.58 17.61
C GLU A 66 -11.99 -24.00 17.02
N VAL A 67 -10.94 -24.76 16.77
CA VAL A 67 -11.07 -26.15 16.30
C VAL A 67 -11.70 -27.06 17.35
N GLN A 68 -11.48 -26.80 18.65
CA GLN A 68 -12.13 -27.55 19.73
C GLN A 68 -13.65 -27.34 19.75
N ILE A 69 -14.12 -26.10 19.62
CA ILE A 69 -15.57 -25.82 19.59
C ILE A 69 -16.21 -26.45 18.34
N CYS A 70 -15.51 -26.45 17.20
CA CYS A 70 -15.96 -27.10 15.97
C CYS A 70 -16.10 -28.62 16.12
N ALA A 71 -15.14 -29.26 16.79
CA ALA A 71 -15.19 -30.70 17.08
C ALA A 71 -16.19 -31.07 18.18
N GLY A 72 -16.63 -30.11 19.00
CA GLY A 72 -17.48 -30.38 20.15
C GLY A 72 -16.76 -31.03 21.31
N LYS A 73 -15.49 -30.68 21.52
CA LYS A 73 -14.66 -31.18 22.61
C LYS A 73 -14.26 -30.05 23.55
N SER A 74 -14.10 -30.40 24.84
CA SER A 74 -13.37 -29.60 25.82
C SER A 74 -12.03 -30.27 26.09
N VAL A 75 -10.93 -29.63 25.71
CA VAL A 75 -9.57 -30.10 26.04
C VAL A 75 -9.26 -29.91 27.53
N ALA A 76 -10.08 -29.16 28.26
CA ALA A 76 -9.83 -28.83 29.66
C ALA A 76 -9.84 -30.04 30.61
N ASP A 77 -10.36 -31.21 30.20
CA ASP A 77 -10.57 -32.35 31.10
C ASP A 77 -9.79 -33.63 30.78
N ASN A 78 -9.07 -33.72 29.65
CA ASN A 78 -8.26 -34.90 29.31
C ASN A 78 -7.06 -34.47 28.45
N ALA A 79 -5.93 -35.19 28.56
CA ALA A 79 -4.67 -34.98 27.85
C ALA A 79 -4.78 -35.09 26.31
N GLU A 80 -5.65 -34.30 25.70
CA GLU A 80 -6.00 -34.27 24.29
C GLU A 80 -5.35 -33.06 23.64
N THR A 81 -4.75 -33.26 22.47
CA THR A 81 -4.15 -32.20 21.68
C THR A 81 -5.15 -31.70 20.62
N PRO A 82 -5.00 -30.50 20.03
CA PRO A 82 -5.88 -30.01 18.95
C PRO A 82 -6.04 -31.01 17.80
N GLU A 83 -5.03 -31.83 17.53
CA GLU A 83 -5.03 -32.89 16.52
C GLU A 83 -6.04 -33.99 16.82
N SER A 84 -6.40 -34.21 18.09
CA SER A 84 -7.44 -35.16 18.50
C SER A 84 -8.85 -34.73 18.07
N CYS A 85 -9.04 -33.46 17.69
CA CYS A 85 -10.28 -32.92 17.15
C CYS A 85 -10.45 -33.28 15.66
N LEU A 86 -9.36 -33.48 14.93
CA LEU A 86 -9.38 -33.72 13.49
C LEU A 86 -10.17 -34.97 13.09
N PRO A 87 -10.03 -36.15 13.74
CA PRO A 87 -10.84 -37.32 13.40
C PRO A 87 -12.35 -37.08 13.52
N ILE A 88 -12.78 -36.22 14.45
CA ILE A 88 -14.21 -35.93 14.69
C ILE A 88 -14.77 -35.00 13.62
N ILE A 89 -13.98 -33.99 13.23
CA ILE A 89 -14.33 -33.12 12.09
C ILE A 89 -14.37 -33.96 10.81
N ARG A 90 -13.39 -34.85 10.61
CA ARG A 90 -13.28 -35.76 9.45
C ARG A 90 -14.43 -36.75 9.32
N GLN A 91 -15.07 -37.17 10.42
CA GLN A 91 -16.30 -37.98 10.37
C GLN A 91 -17.46 -37.26 9.66
N ARG A 92 -17.42 -35.92 9.59
CA ARG A 92 -18.50 -35.09 9.06
C ARG A 92 -18.07 -34.23 7.86
N SER A 93 -16.78 -34.12 7.57
CA SER A 93 -16.25 -33.20 6.58
C SER A 93 -15.02 -33.74 5.83
N SER A 94 -15.01 -33.51 4.52
CA SER A 94 -13.85 -33.68 3.65
C SER A 94 -13.12 -32.36 3.39
N ALA A 95 -13.34 -31.31 4.19
CA ALA A 95 -12.70 -30.01 4.02
C ALA A 95 -11.19 -30.06 4.28
N THR A 96 -10.40 -29.20 3.66
CA THR A 96 -9.07 -28.89 4.19
C THR A 96 -9.23 -28.21 5.55
N VAL A 97 -8.45 -28.59 6.55
CA VAL A 97 -8.48 -27.96 7.89
C VAL A 97 -7.19 -27.21 8.11
N VAL A 98 -7.27 -25.94 8.48
CA VAL A 98 -6.12 -25.07 8.78
C VAL A 98 -6.19 -24.69 10.26
N LEU A 99 -5.14 -25.06 10.98
CA LEU A 99 -4.98 -24.79 12.39
C LEU A 99 -3.98 -23.63 12.57
N LYS A 100 -4.47 -22.46 12.99
CA LYS A 100 -3.68 -21.27 13.30
C LYS A 100 -3.02 -21.43 14.67
N ARG A 101 -1.70 -21.24 14.76
CA ARG A 101 -0.88 -21.42 15.98
C ARG A 101 -0.09 -20.15 16.36
N GLY A 102 -0.63 -18.98 16.02
CA GLY A 102 0.00 -17.69 16.34
C GLY A 102 1.43 -17.58 15.78
N ALA A 103 2.40 -17.33 16.65
CA ALA A 103 3.82 -17.16 16.28
C ALA A 103 4.45 -18.43 15.66
N ASP A 104 3.88 -19.60 15.93
CA ASP A 104 4.33 -20.86 15.35
C ASP A 104 3.79 -21.10 13.93
N GLY A 105 2.98 -20.16 13.41
CA GLY A 105 2.43 -20.21 12.06
C GLY A 105 1.12 -21.01 12.01
N CYS A 106 1.06 -21.99 11.10
CA CYS A 106 -0.11 -22.83 10.94
C CYS A 106 0.23 -24.25 10.48
N GLU A 107 -0.71 -25.15 10.72
CA GLU A 107 -0.70 -26.51 10.18
C GLU A 107 -1.92 -26.75 9.31
N VAL A 108 -1.70 -27.37 8.15
CA VAL A 108 -2.75 -27.64 7.17
C VAL A 108 -2.93 -29.14 7.02
N TYR A 109 -4.15 -29.61 7.22
CA TYR A 109 -4.53 -31.01 7.09
C TYR A 109 -5.38 -31.17 5.84
N SER A 110 -4.85 -31.86 4.84
CA SER A 110 -5.62 -32.22 3.66
C SER A 110 -6.68 -33.27 4.00
N PRO A 111 -7.68 -33.49 3.13
CA PRO A 111 -8.73 -34.48 3.38
C PRO A 111 -8.18 -35.91 3.46
N ASP A 112 -7.12 -36.20 2.71
CA ASP A 112 -6.59 -37.54 2.50
C ASP A 112 -5.38 -37.88 3.41
N SER A 113 -4.94 -36.95 4.25
CA SER A 113 -3.74 -37.11 5.10
C SER A 113 -3.96 -36.57 6.50
N ASN A 114 -3.54 -37.37 7.49
CA ASN A 114 -3.44 -36.92 8.88
C ASN A 114 -2.08 -36.27 9.21
N LYS A 115 -1.12 -36.29 8.26
CA LYS A 115 0.14 -35.57 8.43
C LYS A 115 -0.08 -34.08 8.14
N PRO A 116 0.26 -33.18 9.07
CA PRO A 116 0.17 -31.75 8.81
C PRO A 116 1.18 -31.33 7.74
N ILE A 117 0.79 -30.35 6.95
CA ILE A 117 1.67 -29.55 6.10
C ILE A 117 1.83 -28.21 6.80
N SER A 118 3.06 -27.85 7.13
CA SER A 118 3.39 -26.54 7.70
C SER A 118 4.27 -25.78 6.72
N ALA A 119 4.31 -24.46 6.87
CA ALA A 119 5.28 -23.61 6.21
C ALA A 119 6.05 -22.80 7.24
N ARG A 120 7.07 -22.09 6.78
CA ARG A 120 7.85 -21.16 7.59
C ARG A 120 6.93 -20.24 8.42
N SER A 121 7.26 -20.11 9.70
CA SER A 121 6.72 -19.07 10.59
C SER A 121 7.67 -17.87 10.63
N PHE A 122 7.16 -16.73 11.11
CA PHE A 122 7.90 -15.47 11.13
C PHE A 122 7.88 -14.90 12.55
N GLN A 123 8.99 -15.02 13.26
CA GLN A 123 9.15 -14.49 14.61
C GLN A 123 9.41 -12.99 14.55
N ILE A 124 8.46 -12.20 15.03
CA ILE A 124 8.46 -10.74 14.95
C ILE A 124 7.91 -10.13 16.24
N GLU A 125 8.26 -8.88 16.50
CA GLU A 125 7.66 -8.12 17.58
C GLU A 125 6.21 -7.78 17.25
N VAL A 126 5.31 -8.12 18.18
CA VAL A 126 3.88 -7.90 18.05
C VAL A 126 3.54 -6.53 18.63
N LEU A 127 3.10 -5.62 17.78
CA LEU A 127 2.59 -4.31 18.18
C LEU A 127 1.08 -4.37 18.46
N ASN A 128 0.32 -5.05 17.60
CA ASN A 128 -1.13 -5.18 17.71
C ASN A 128 -1.62 -6.48 17.04
N VAL A 129 -2.44 -7.29 17.71
CA VAL A 129 -2.97 -8.54 17.14
C VAL A 129 -4.24 -8.36 16.30
N LEU A 130 -4.83 -7.15 16.28
CA LEU A 130 -6.06 -6.87 15.54
C LEU A 130 -5.86 -7.11 14.04
N GLY A 131 -6.73 -7.92 13.44
CA GLY A 131 -6.68 -8.24 12.01
C GLY A 131 -5.69 -9.35 11.62
N ALA A 132 -4.95 -9.93 12.57
CA ALA A 132 -4.02 -11.04 12.29
C ALA A 132 -4.70 -12.23 11.59
N GLY A 133 -5.89 -12.62 12.08
CA GLY A 133 -6.68 -13.70 11.50
C GLY A 133 -7.16 -13.38 10.07
N ASP A 134 -7.68 -12.17 9.85
CA ASP A 134 -8.16 -11.72 8.54
C ASP A 134 -7.02 -11.61 7.52
N ALA A 135 -5.87 -11.09 7.94
CA ALA A 135 -4.68 -11.00 7.09
C ALA A 135 -4.17 -12.40 6.75
N PHE A 136 -4.07 -13.30 7.74
CA PHE A 136 -3.73 -14.70 7.51
C PHE A 136 -4.68 -15.34 6.49
N MET A 137 -6.00 -15.18 6.67
CA MET A 137 -7.00 -15.73 5.78
C MET A 137 -6.83 -15.18 4.36
N SER A 138 -6.61 -13.87 4.21
CA SER A 138 -6.35 -13.23 2.91
C SER A 138 -5.14 -13.84 2.20
N GLY A 139 -4.01 -14.00 2.93
CA GLY A 139 -2.79 -14.63 2.40
C GLY A 139 -3.00 -16.09 2.00
N PHE A 140 -3.67 -16.87 2.86
CA PHE A 140 -3.97 -18.27 2.60
C PHE A 140 -4.88 -18.45 1.38
N LEU A 141 -5.98 -17.69 1.32
CA LEU A 141 -6.93 -17.74 0.22
C LEU A 141 -6.33 -17.29 -1.11
N ARG A 142 -5.36 -16.38 -1.09
CA ARG A 142 -4.63 -15.99 -2.30
C ARG A 142 -4.03 -17.20 -3.02
N GLY A 143 -3.34 -18.07 -2.28
CA GLY A 143 -2.74 -19.29 -2.81
C GLY A 143 -3.80 -20.37 -3.08
N TRP A 144 -4.72 -20.56 -2.14
CA TRP A 144 -5.70 -21.65 -2.20
C TRP A 144 -6.66 -21.50 -3.39
N LEU A 145 -7.20 -20.29 -3.62
CA LEU A 145 -8.07 -20.00 -4.77
C LEU A 145 -7.33 -20.10 -6.12
N ARG A 146 -6.00 -19.96 -6.11
CA ARG A 146 -5.13 -20.15 -7.27
C ARG A 146 -4.62 -21.58 -7.44
N LYS A 147 -5.05 -22.50 -6.57
CA LYS A 147 -4.64 -23.92 -6.56
C LYS A 147 -3.12 -24.09 -6.40
N GLU A 148 -2.49 -23.19 -5.66
CA GLU A 148 -1.09 -23.33 -5.27
C GLU A 148 -0.94 -24.44 -4.22
N SER A 149 0.30 -24.83 -3.90
CA SER A 149 0.54 -25.88 -2.89
C SER A 149 0.04 -25.43 -1.51
N LEU A 150 -0.39 -26.37 -0.66
CA LEU A 150 -0.83 -26.05 0.70
C LEU A 150 0.29 -25.43 1.55
N GLU A 151 1.55 -25.80 1.27
CA GLU A 151 2.73 -25.16 1.87
C GLU A 151 2.83 -23.69 1.45
N THR A 152 2.61 -23.38 0.17
CA THR A 152 2.58 -21.98 -0.31
C THR A 152 1.42 -21.20 0.29
N CYS A 153 0.25 -21.81 0.42
CA CYS A 153 -0.91 -21.19 1.08
C CYS A 153 -0.60 -20.87 2.55
N ALA A 154 -0.01 -21.82 3.28
CA ALA A 154 0.42 -21.64 4.66
C ALA A 154 1.50 -20.55 4.78
N LEU A 155 2.47 -20.51 3.86
CA LEU A 155 3.54 -19.50 3.84
C LEU A 155 2.97 -18.09 3.68
N TYR A 156 2.05 -17.89 2.75
CA TYR A 156 1.39 -16.59 2.54
C TYR A 156 0.51 -16.21 3.72
N GLY A 157 -0.25 -17.15 4.28
CA GLY A 157 -1.04 -16.90 5.49
C GLY A 157 -0.16 -16.45 6.66
N ASN A 158 0.90 -17.19 6.94
CA ASN A 158 1.86 -16.86 8.00
C ASN A 158 2.52 -15.50 7.77
N ALA A 159 2.94 -15.18 6.53
CA ALA A 159 3.55 -13.91 6.19
C ALA A 159 2.59 -12.73 6.38
N CYS A 160 1.34 -12.85 5.92
CA CYS A 160 0.33 -11.81 6.12
C CYS A 160 -0.01 -11.58 7.59
N GLY A 161 -0.21 -12.66 8.35
CA GLY A 161 -0.48 -12.59 9.78
C GLY A 161 0.68 -11.94 10.54
N ALA A 162 1.93 -12.22 10.16
CA ALA A 162 3.08 -11.55 10.74
C ALA A 162 3.14 -10.06 10.36
N LEU A 163 3.00 -9.71 9.08
CA LEU A 163 3.11 -8.32 8.64
C LEU A 163 2.05 -7.39 9.25
N VAL A 164 0.81 -7.86 9.43
CA VAL A 164 -0.24 -6.98 9.97
C VAL A 164 0.02 -6.62 11.43
N VAL A 165 0.61 -7.54 12.22
CA VAL A 165 0.80 -7.32 13.65
C VAL A 165 1.97 -6.41 14.00
N THR A 166 2.80 -6.02 13.02
CA THR A 166 3.84 -5.00 13.19
C THR A 166 3.30 -3.57 13.07
N ARG A 167 2.00 -3.40 12.83
CA ARG A 167 1.34 -2.10 12.57
C ARG A 167 0.15 -1.90 13.51
N HIS A 168 -0.27 -0.66 13.69
CA HIS A 168 -1.38 -0.33 14.60
C HIS A 168 -2.77 -0.64 14.01
N GLY A 169 -2.93 -0.66 12.68
CA GLY A 169 -4.23 -0.83 12.03
C GLY A 169 -4.67 -2.29 11.89
N CYS A 170 -5.94 -2.51 11.55
CA CYS A 170 -6.48 -3.79 11.09
C CYS A 170 -6.43 -3.84 9.56
N SER A 171 -7.56 -3.61 8.86
CA SER A 171 -7.61 -3.66 7.39
C SER A 171 -6.60 -2.73 6.68
N PRO A 172 -6.34 -1.48 7.14
CA PRO A 172 -5.33 -0.63 6.51
C PRO A 172 -3.90 -1.19 6.62
N ALA A 173 -3.62 -2.05 7.60
CA ALA A 173 -2.30 -2.65 7.79
C ALA A 173 -2.08 -3.91 6.94
N ALA A 174 -3.11 -4.42 6.26
CA ALA A 174 -3.01 -5.60 5.42
C ALA A 174 -1.97 -5.39 4.30
N PRO A 175 -1.04 -6.35 4.10
CA PRO A 175 0.01 -6.19 3.11
C PRO A 175 -0.47 -6.44 1.68
N SER A 176 0.13 -5.75 0.71
CA SER A 176 0.06 -6.14 -0.70
C SER A 176 0.83 -7.43 -0.98
N PHE A 177 0.63 -7.99 -2.17
CA PHE A 177 1.41 -9.15 -2.59
C PHE A 177 2.90 -8.83 -2.75
N ALA A 178 3.25 -7.63 -3.22
CA ALA A 178 4.65 -7.20 -3.31
C ALA A 178 5.32 -7.15 -1.93
N GLU A 179 4.61 -6.65 -0.90
CA GLU A 179 5.07 -6.70 0.50
C GLU A 179 5.30 -8.15 0.96
N ILE A 180 4.36 -9.06 0.70
CA ILE A 180 4.48 -10.48 1.08
C ILE A 180 5.70 -11.13 0.42
N GLU A 181 5.90 -10.93 -0.89
CA GLU A 181 7.04 -11.48 -1.61
C GLU A 181 8.37 -10.93 -1.12
N HIS A 182 8.45 -9.61 -0.91
CA HIS A 182 9.66 -8.98 -0.39
C HIS A 182 9.99 -9.49 1.01
N PHE A 183 8.99 -9.55 1.89
CA PHE A 183 9.11 -10.04 3.26
C PHE A 183 9.61 -11.48 3.29
N ILE A 184 8.97 -12.40 2.56
CA ILE A 184 9.37 -13.83 2.55
C ILE A 184 10.81 -14.00 2.06
N ARG A 185 11.19 -13.31 0.98
CA ARG A 185 12.51 -13.47 0.34
C ARG A 185 13.65 -12.97 1.22
N HIS A 186 13.46 -11.87 1.94
CA HIS A 186 14.54 -11.17 2.66
C HIS A 186 14.44 -11.29 4.18
N PHE A 187 13.48 -12.05 4.72
CA PHE A 187 13.30 -12.15 6.17
C PHE A 187 14.56 -12.63 6.91
N ASP A 188 15.32 -13.58 6.34
CA ASP A 188 16.53 -14.13 6.97
C ASP A 188 17.75 -13.22 6.87
N ASP A 189 17.73 -12.28 5.92
CA ASP A 189 18.83 -11.34 5.70
C ASP A 189 18.92 -10.29 6.83
N VAL A 190 17.93 -10.31 7.74
CA VAL A 190 17.66 -9.28 8.73
C VAL A 190 17.66 -9.90 10.13
N PRO A 191 18.82 -10.00 10.80
CA PRO A 191 18.87 -10.51 12.16
C PRO A 191 18.11 -9.56 13.10
N ASN A 192 17.08 -10.08 13.77
CA ASN A 192 16.36 -9.44 14.87
C ASN A 192 15.43 -8.27 14.47
N LEU A 193 14.32 -8.59 13.78
CA LEU A 193 13.26 -7.65 13.38
C LEU A 193 12.62 -6.84 14.52
N ALA A 194 12.83 -7.25 15.77
CA ALA A 194 12.40 -6.54 16.98
C ALA A 194 13.26 -5.31 17.32
N GLN A 195 14.31 -5.04 16.56
CA GLN A 195 15.07 -3.79 16.66
C GLN A 195 14.99 -3.07 15.32
N HIS A 196 14.29 -1.94 15.28
CA HIS A 196 14.46 -0.95 14.21
C HIS A 196 15.90 -0.41 14.30
N PRO A 197 16.85 -1.00 13.54
CA PRO A 197 17.52 -0.23 12.50
C PRO A 197 18.04 -1.14 11.38
N HIS A 198 17.18 -1.58 10.47
CA HIS A 198 17.67 -2.16 9.21
C HIS A 198 17.47 -1.12 8.12
N GLU A 199 18.58 -0.52 7.69
CA GLU A 199 18.64 0.67 6.85
C GLU A 199 17.95 0.49 5.48
N THR A 200 17.66 -0.74 5.06
CA THR A 200 17.09 -1.04 3.74
C THR A 200 15.77 -1.81 3.78
N PHE A 201 15.63 -2.81 4.67
CA PHE A 201 14.46 -3.70 4.68
C PHE A 201 13.16 -2.98 5.07
N TRP A 202 13.12 -2.34 6.25
CA TRP A 202 11.89 -1.67 6.71
C TRP A 202 11.51 -0.48 5.83
N PRO A 203 12.46 0.37 5.36
CA PRO A 203 12.14 1.41 4.40
C PRO A 203 11.53 0.87 3.10
N LYS A 204 12.04 -0.25 2.57
CA LYS A 204 11.45 -0.86 1.37
C LYS A 204 10.03 -1.39 1.63
N MET A 205 9.82 -2.04 2.76
CA MET A 205 8.49 -2.51 3.17
C MET A 205 7.50 -1.36 3.40
N GLU A 206 7.94 -0.24 3.97
CA GLU A 206 7.14 0.98 4.14
C GLU A 206 6.79 1.59 2.77
N GLN A 207 7.75 1.68 1.85
CA GLN A 207 7.49 2.11 0.48
C GLN A 207 6.42 1.25 -0.19
N LEU A 208 6.56 -0.08 -0.14
CA LEU A 208 5.58 -1.00 -0.73
C LEU A 208 4.20 -0.85 -0.07
N HIS A 209 4.16 -0.62 1.25
CA HIS A 209 2.90 -0.37 1.96
C HIS A 209 2.24 0.94 1.56
N LEU A 210 3.01 2.01 1.38
CA LEU A 210 2.48 3.28 0.88
C LEU A 210 1.87 3.13 -0.51
N ARG A 211 2.39 2.24 -1.37
CA ARG A 211 1.76 1.91 -2.67
C ARG A 211 0.39 1.24 -2.48
N THR A 212 0.23 0.40 -1.47
CA THR A 212 -1.06 -0.20 -1.09
C THR A 212 -2.04 0.89 -0.66
N GLU A 213 -1.61 1.84 0.18
CA GLU A 213 -2.48 2.87 0.75
C GLU A 213 -2.83 3.99 -0.25
N LEU A 214 -1.87 4.43 -1.06
CA LEU A 214 -2.05 5.52 -2.03
C LEU A 214 -2.60 5.03 -3.38
N GLY A 215 -2.62 3.71 -3.59
CA GLY A 215 -2.90 3.05 -4.86
C GLY A 215 -1.69 3.03 -5.79
N GLN A 216 -1.81 2.31 -6.91
CA GLN A 216 -0.73 2.16 -7.88
C GLN A 216 -0.60 3.37 -8.82
N PRO A 217 0.60 3.96 -8.97
CA PRO A 217 0.84 5.10 -9.85
C PRO A 217 0.50 4.86 -11.33
N GLN A 218 0.65 3.62 -11.80
CA GLN A 218 0.46 3.21 -13.19
C GLN A 218 -0.96 2.71 -13.50
N LYS A 219 -1.88 2.76 -12.52
CA LYS A 219 -3.21 2.13 -12.65
C LYS A 219 -4.11 2.82 -13.67
N GLU A 220 -4.02 4.14 -13.76
CA GLU A 220 -4.81 4.96 -14.67
C GLU A 220 -3.87 5.97 -15.34
N GLU A 221 -4.03 6.18 -16.64
CA GLU A 221 -3.33 7.24 -17.37
C GLU A 221 -3.70 8.60 -16.74
N LEU A 222 -2.72 9.48 -16.55
CA LEU A 222 -2.94 10.81 -16.00
C LEU A 222 -2.68 11.86 -17.08
N LEU A 223 -3.71 12.63 -17.43
CA LEU A 223 -3.67 13.69 -18.41
C LEU A 223 -3.66 15.03 -17.68
N ILE A 224 -2.46 15.57 -17.45
CA ILE A 224 -2.25 16.77 -16.64
C ILE A 224 -2.22 18.00 -17.54
N LEU A 225 -3.06 18.99 -17.25
CA LEU A 225 -2.86 20.35 -17.74
C LEU A 225 -2.00 21.11 -16.72
N ALA A 226 -0.72 21.30 -17.03
CA ALA A 226 0.21 22.04 -16.20
C ALA A 226 0.23 23.53 -16.55
N PHE A 227 0.02 24.38 -15.56
CA PHE A 227 0.05 25.84 -15.68
C PHE A 227 0.47 26.50 -14.36
N ASP A 228 1.37 25.85 -13.63
CA ASP A 228 2.01 26.29 -12.38
C ASP A 228 3.21 27.24 -12.60
N HIS A 229 3.54 27.56 -13.86
CA HIS A 229 4.54 28.54 -14.25
C HIS A 229 4.35 29.89 -13.52
N ARG A 230 5.45 30.47 -13.02
CA ARG A 230 5.44 31.73 -12.23
C ARG A 230 6.40 32.75 -12.82
N THR A 231 7.71 32.50 -12.68
CA THR A 231 8.77 33.43 -13.09
C THR A 231 8.64 33.90 -14.53
N GLN A 232 8.31 33.02 -15.48
CA GLN A 232 8.15 33.38 -16.89
C GLN A 232 7.00 34.37 -17.12
N PHE A 233 5.88 34.22 -16.41
CA PHE A 233 4.77 35.17 -16.47
C PHE A 233 5.09 36.48 -15.75
N GLU A 234 5.81 36.41 -14.64
CA GLU A 234 6.27 37.60 -13.92
C GLU A 234 7.27 38.42 -14.75
N ASP A 235 8.22 37.76 -15.41
CA ASP A 235 9.15 38.38 -16.36
C ASP A 235 8.38 39.04 -17.50
N SER A 236 7.44 38.32 -18.12
CA SER A 236 6.59 38.88 -19.18
C SER A 236 5.81 40.11 -18.70
N CYS A 237 5.26 40.08 -17.48
CA CYS A 237 4.59 41.24 -16.90
C CYS A 237 5.54 42.41 -16.66
N ARG A 238 6.75 42.15 -16.12
CA ARG A 238 7.78 43.18 -15.92
C ARG A 238 8.22 43.82 -17.23
N GLU A 239 8.55 43.02 -18.23
CA GLU A 239 9.02 43.46 -19.56
C GLU A 239 7.98 44.29 -20.30
N ASN A 240 6.70 43.97 -20.12
CA ASN A 240 5.58 44.65 -20.79
C ASN A 240 4.86 45.68 -19.91
N ALA A 241 5.38 45.97 -18.71
CA ALA A 241 4.78 46.87 -17.73
C ALA A 241 3.29 46.56 -17.40
N LEU A 242 2.98 45.27 -17.26
CA LEU A 242 1.64 44.75 -16.91
C LEU A 242 1.55 44.44 -15.41
N SER A 243 0.32 44.43 -14.88
CA SER A 243 0.04 44.02 -13.50
C SER A 243 0.18 42.49 -13.34
N SER A 244 0.76 42.04 -12.22
CA SER A 244 0.82 40.61 -11.88
C SER A 244 -0.57 39.98 -11.67
N GLU A 245 -1.61 40.78 -11.42
CA GLU A 245 -3.02 40.32 -11.38
C GLU A 245 -3.45 39.66 -12.71
N MET A 246 -2.82 40.04 -13.83
CA MET A 246 -3.09 39.42 -15.13
C MET A 246 -2.70 37.93 -15.17
N ILE A 247 -1.73 37.51 -14.35
CA ILE A 247 -1.31 36.12 -14.26
C ILE A 247 -2.46 35.28 -13.70
N SER A 248 -3.07 35.71 -12.60
CA SER A 248 -4.25 35.05 -12.04
C SER A 248 -5.43 35.07 -13.01
N ALA A 249 -5.68 36.19 -13.70
CA ALA A 249 -6.74 36.27 -14.70
C ALA A 249 -6.54 35.25 -15.84
N PHE A 250 -5.30 35.15 -16.36
CA PHE A 250 -4.93 34.18 -17.38
C PHE A 250 -5.13 32.73 -16.90
N LYS A 251 -4.68 32.38 -15.69
CA LYS A 251 -4.83 31.03 -15.14
C LYS A 251 -6.30 30.63 -14.95
N ASN A 252 -7.16 31.57 -14.56
CA ASN A 252 -8.61 31.33 -14.51
C ASN A 252 -9.19 31.02 -15.90
N GLN A 253 -8.74 31.71 -16.96
CA GLN A 253 -9.16 31.40 -18.33
C GLN A 253 -8.69 30.02 -18.80
N VAL A 254 -7.44 29.63 -18.49
CA VAL A 254 -6.92 28.27 -18.76
C VAL A 254 -7.78 27.22 -18.03
N PHE A 255 -8.10 27.46 -16.77
CA PHE A 255 -8.95 26.57 -15.98
C PHE A 255 -10.39 26.48 -16.51
N GLU A 256 -10.99 27.58 -16.96
CA GLU A 256 -12.29 27.55 -17.63
C GLU A 256 -12.26 26.66 -18.89
N GLY A 257 -11.17 26.72 -19.66
CA GLY A 257 -10.91 25.82 -20.77
C GLY A 257 -10.88 24.35 -20.34
N PHE A 258 -10.10 24.02 -19.30
CA PHE A 258 -10.07 22.67 -18.71
C PHE A 258 -11.47 22.19 -18.29
N GLN A 259 -12.22 23.05 -17.59
CA GLN A 259 -13.57 22.72 -17.13
C GLN A 259 -14.54 22.44 -18.29
N ASN A 260 -14.38 23.13 -19.41
CA ASN A 260 -15.19 22.89 -20.60
C ASN A 260 -14.89 21.53 -21.24
N ILE A 261 -13.61 21.14 -21.32
CA ILE A 261 -13.23 19.81 -21.79
C ILE A 261 -13.75 18.73 -20.84
N ARG A 262 -13.57 18.91 -19.53
CA ARG A 262 -14.02 17.97 -18.49
C ARG A 262 -15.50 17.63 -18.60
N LYS A 263 -16.38 18.61 -18.86
CA LYS A 263 -17.83 18.37 -19.01
C LYS A 263 -18.18 17.33 -20.09
N SER A 264 -17.34 17.24 -21.13
CA SER A 264 -17.53 16.33 -22.26
C SER A 264 -16.63 15.10 -22.23
N ASN A 265 -15.61 15.08 -21.37
CA ASN A 265 -14.61 14.04 -21.30
C ASN A 265 -14.88 13.10 -20.10
N ARG A 266 -14.99 11.80 -20.36
CA ARG A 266 -15.23 10.77 -19.34
C ARG A 266 -13.95 10.12 -18.80
N HIS A 267 -12.79 10.60 -19.24
CA HIS A 267 -11.50 10.11 -18.76
C HIS A 267 -11.36 10.39 -17.26
N LYS A 268 -11.01 9.37 -16.47
CA LYS A 268 -10.95 9.47 -15.01
C LYS A 268 -9.67 10.14 -14.50
N GLY A 269 -8.57 10.01 -15.24
CA GLY A 269 -7.29 10.61 -14.89
C GLY A 269 -7.11 12.03 -15.44
N LEU A 270 -8.16 12.85 -15.47
CA LEU A 270 -7.97 14.28 -15.76
C LEU A 270 -7.32 14.95 -14.55
N ALA A 271 -6.34 15.80 -14.80
CA ALA A 271 -5.63 16.50 -13.74
C ALA A 271 -5.25 17.92 -14.13
N ILE A 272 -5.06 18.77 -13.11
CA ILE A 272 -4.41 20.07 -13.25
C ILE A 272 -3.17 20.12 -12.35
N LEU A 273 -2.16 20.87 -12.77
CA LEU A 273 -1.03 21.26 -11.93
C LEU A 273 -0.98 22.79 -11.89
N ILE A 274 -1.16 23.37 -10.71
CA ILE A 274 -1.34 24.82 -10.53
C ILE A 274 -0.65 25.30 -9.27
N ASP A 275 -0.01 26.47 -9.34
CA ASP A 275 0.66 27.10 -8.21
C ASP A 275 -0.35 27.77 -7.25
N PRO A 276 -0.01 27.85 -5.95
CA PRO A 276 -0.91 28.44 -4.97
C PRO A 276 -0.87 29.97 -4.91
N GLU A 277 0.11 30.63 -5.56
CA GLU A 277 0.26 32.10 -5.52
C GLU A 277 -0.73 32.78 -6.47
N TYR A 278 -0.75 32.36 -7.73
CA TYR A 278 -1.64 32.91 -8.75
C TYR A 278 -2.89 32.06 -8.98
N GLY A 279 -2.89 30.80 -8.54
CA GLY A 279 -4.01 29.84 -8.65
C GLY A 279 -4.92 29.73 -7.43
N GLN A 280 -4.76 30.58 -6.41
CA GLN A 280 -5.49 30.46 -5.15
C GLN A 280 -7.02 30.39 -5.29
N SER A 281 -7.60 31.17 -6.21
CA SER A 281 -9.04 31.17 -6.47
C SER A 281 -9.53 29.82 -7.00
N ILE A 282 -8.73 29.15 -7.83
CA ILE A 282 -9.05 27.83 -8.38
C ILE A 282 -8.98 26.78 -7.28
N LEU A 283 -7.88 26.77 -6.51
CA LEU A 283 -7.66 25.82 -5.41
C LEU A 283 -8.75 25.91 -4.33
N THR A 284 -9.17 27.12 -3.98
CA THR A 284 -10.23 27.35 -2.97
C THR A 284 -11.56 26.72 -3.38
N ASN A 285 -11.86 26.69 -4.68
CA ASN A 285 -13.11 26.17 -5.22
C ASN A 285 -13.03 24.69 -5.64
N ALA A 286 -11.87 24.04 -5.45
CA ALA A 286 -11.60 22.71 -5.98
C ALA A 286 -11.60 21.60 -4.91
N ALA A 287 -12.10 21.88 -3.70
CA ALA A 287 -12.12 20.92 -2.59
C ALA A 287 -12.88 19.62 -2.92
N ASP A 288 -13.97 19.71 -3.68
CA ASP A 288 -14.82 18.57 -4.09
C ASP A 288 -14.67 18.23 -5.59
N ALA A 289 -13.51 18.54 -6.17
CA ALA A 289 -13.23 18.21 -7.56
C ALA A 289 -13.23 16.68 -7.79
N ASP A 290 -13.81 16.25 -8.92
CA ASP A 290 -13.77 14.86 -9.40
C ASP A 290 -12.55 14.58 -10.31
N TYR A 291 -11.58 15.49 -10.32
CA TYR A 291 -10.31 15.42 -11.05
C TYR A 291 -9.14 15.59 -10.09
N THR A 292 -7.94 15.18 -10.53
CA THR A 292 -6.74 15.21 -9.69
C THR A 292 -6.10 16.60 -9.70
N ILE A 293 -5.53 17.03 -8.57
CA ILE A 293 -4.91 18.35 -8.42
C ILE A 293 -3.49 18.18 -7.92
N GLY A 294 -2.55 18.74 -8.66
CA GLY A 294 -1.16 18.91 -8.26
C GLY A 294 -0.90 20.33 -7.82
N VAL A 295 -0.11 20.49 -6.76
CA VAL A 295 0.33 21.80 -6.28
C VAL A 295 1.83 21.77 -6.00
N PRO A 296 2.64 22.66 -6.62
CA PRO A 296 4.06 22.75 -6.35
C PRO A 296 4.32 23.13 -4.88
N ILE A 297 5.49 22.77 -4.39
CA ILE A 297 5.95 23.09 -3.03
C ILE A 297 7.21 23.96 -3.04
N GLU A 298 7.92 23.98 -4.16
CA GLU A 298 9.11 24.78 -4.40
C GLU A 298 8.79 26.25 -4.70
N LYS A 299 9.73 27.11 -4.32
CA LYS A 299 9.82 28.49 -4.78
C LYS A 299 10.31 28.50 -6.22
N ALA A 300 9.62 29.23 -7.10
CA ALA A 300 9.99 29.26 -8.51
C ALA A 300 11.39 29.83 -8.72
N GLY A 301 12.18 29.17 -9.57
CA GLY A 301 13.52 29.61 -9.94
C GLY A 301 14.59 29.46 -8.85
N SER A 302 14.30 28.82 -7.71
CA SER A 302 15.31 28.60 -6.67
C SER A 302 16.27 27.46 -7.05
N PHE A 303 17.57 27.70 -6.91
CA PHE A 303 18.61 26.67 -6.97
C PHE A 303 19.72 26.99 -5.93
N PRO A 304 19.98 26.14 -4.92
CA PRO A 304 19.26 24.90 -4.55
C PRO A 304 17.77 25.11 -4.28
N VAL A 305 16.97 24.03 -4.17
CA VAL A 305 15.52 24.23 -3.94
C VAL A 305 15.27 24.94 -2.62
N GLU A 306 14.36 25.90 -2.68
CA GLU A 306 13.76 26.54 -1.53
C GLU A 306 12.26 26.25 -1.52
N TRP A 307 11.64 26.24 -0.34
CA TRP A 307 10.21 26.02 -0.21
C TRP A 307 9.44 27.34 -0.37
N LEU A 308 8.24 27.26 -0.95
CA LEU A 308 7.42 28.43 -1.21
C LEU A 308 7.04 29.21 0.07
N THR A 309 6.92 28.51 1.19
CA THR A 309 6.55 29.10 2.48
C THR A 309 7.65 28.95 3.50
N ASP A 310 7.86 30.01 4.27
CA ASP A 310 8.65 29.93 5.51
C ASP A 310 7.97 28.98 6.50
N GLY A 311 8.76 28.17 7.21
CA GLY A 311 8.28 27.28 8.27
C GLY A 311 8.33 25.79 7.92
N SER A 312 7.49 24.99 8.58
CA SER A 312 7.54 23.53 8.47
C SER A 312 6.76 23.03 7.25
N LEU A 313 7.42 22.25 6.40
CA LEU A 313 6.78 21.49 5.31
C LEU A 313 5.57 20.67 5.80
N TYR A 314 5.68 20.10 7.00
CA TYR A 314 4.62 19.32 7.62
C TYR A 314 3.33 20.14 7.80
N GLN A 315 3.44 21.32 8.40
CA GLN A 315 2.28 22.20 8.62
C GLN A 315 1.67 22.63 7.29
N HIS A 316 2.50 22.90 6.30
CA HIS A 316 2.04 23.34 4.99
C HIS A 316 1.27 22.24 4.24
N LEU A 317 1.72 20.99 4.30
CA LEU A 317 1.06 19.86 3.63
C LEU A 317 -0.13 19.31 4.42
N LEU A 318 -0.16 19.50 5.75
CA LEU A 318 -1.26 19.05 6.61
C LEU A 318 -2.57 19.78 6.28
N VAL A 319 -2.50 21.07 5.93
CA VAL A 319 -3.70 21.88 5.62
C VAL A 319 -4.23 21.69 4.19
N ARG A 320 -3.48 21.01 3.31
CA ARG A 320 -3.91 20.68 1.95
C ARG A 320 -4.77 19.40 1.95
N PRO A 321 -5.81 19.30 1.12
CA PRO A 321 -6.56 18.05 0.92
C PRO A 321 -5.64 16.87 0.59
N ALA A 322 -5.91 15.71 1.18
CA ALA A 322 -5.07 14.52 1.02
C ALA A 322 -5.06 13.94 -0.39
N THR A 323 -6.09 14.25 -1.17
CA THR A 323 -6.21 13.85 -2.58
C THR A 323 -5.32 14.65 -3.51
N TRP A 324 -4.79 15.80 -3.07
CA TRP A 324 -3.88 16.61 -3.87
C TRP A 324 -2.47 16.00 -3.81
N PHE A 325 -1.83 15.91 -4.97
CA PHE A 325 -0.43 15.50 -5.02
C PHE A 325 0.50 16.70 -4.87
N VAL A 326 1.65 16.43 -4.28
CA VAL A 326 2.72 17.40 -4.06
C VAL A 326 3.66 17.29 -5.24
N LYS A 327 3.97 18.40 -5.89
CA LYS A 327 4.97 18.46 -6.95
C LYS A 327 6.18 19.24 -6.47
N VAL A 328 7.37 18.79 -6.87
CA VAL A 328 8.63 19.52 -6.69
C VAL A 328 9.40 19.52 -7.99
N LEU A 329 9.76 20.71 -8.48
CA LEU A 329 10.73 20.86 -9.57
C LEU A 329 12.14 20.73 -9.02
N TRP A 330 12.91 19.84 -9.63
CA TRP A 330 14.17 19.37 -9.08
C TRP A 330 15.29 19.34 -10.11
N HIS A 331 16.30 20.18 -9.91
CA HIS A 331 17.51 20.20 -10.73
C HIS A 331 18.61 19.36 -10.09
N PHE A 332 19.05 18.29 -10.76
CA PHE A 332 20.11 17.42 -10.26
C PHE A 332 20.87 16.72 -11.39
N HIS A 333 22.16 16.52 -11.19
CA HIS A 333 23.00 15.68 -12.04
C HIS A 333 24.11 15.03 -11.21
N THR A 334 24.48 13.79 -11.52
CA THR A 334 25.48 13.01 -10.77
C THR A 334 26.88 13.63 -10.76
N GLN A 335 27.17 14.49 -11.74
CA GLN A 335 28.45 15.23 -11.87
C GLN A 335 28.45 16.63 -11.23
N MET A 336 27.37 17.04 -10.56
CA MET A 336 27.39 18.26 -9.73
C MET A 336 28.41 18.14 -8.59
N SER A 337 28.81 19.26 -7.99
CA SER A 337 29.75 19.22 -6.86
C SER A 337 29.15 18.45 -5.68
N PRO A 338 29.96 17.73 -4.87
CA PRO A 338 29.47 16.98 -3.72
C PRO A 338 28.63 17.82 -2.76
N GLU A 339 29.00 19.08 -2.54
CA GLU A 339 28.27 20.02 -1.70
C GLU A 339 26.89 20.34 -2.26
N GLU A 340 26.78 20.64 -3.56
CA GLU A 340 25.48 20.90 -4.21
C GLU A 340 24.60 19.65 -4.18
N LYS A 341 25.17 18.47 -4.45
CA LYS A 341 24.42 17.21 -4.41
C LYS A 341 23.86 16.92 -3.02
N GLU A 342 24.65 17.10 -1.96
CA GLU A 342 24.16 16.83 -0.61
C GLU A 342 23.11 17.85 -0.16
N VAL A 343 23.28 19.14 -0.49
CA VAL A 343 22.24 20.15 -0.21
C VAL A 343 20.94 19.76 -0.89
N GLN A 344 21.02 19.37 -2.16
CA GLN A 344 19.87 18.94 -2.92
C GLN A 344 19.25 17.67 -2.29
N LEU A 345 19.97 16.56 -2.22
CA LEU A 345 19.42 15.30 -1.66
C LEU A 345 18.87 15.49 -0.24
N SER A 346 19.49 16.32 0.60
CA SER A 346 18.97 16.64 1.94
C SER A 346 17.59 17.29 1.90
N GLN A 347 17.33 18.24 0.99
CA GLN A 347 16.01 18.86 0.85
C GLN A 347 14.97 17.85 0.35
N LEU A 348 15.33 17.04 -0.62
CA LEU A 348 14.42 16.06 -1.19
C LEU A 348 14.09 14.92 -0.21
N ARG A 349 15.06 14.47 0.60
CA ARG A 349 14.83 13.54 1.73
C ARG A 349 13.79 14.10 2.70
N LYS A 350 13.94 15.36 3.14
CA LYS A 350 12.98 16.02 4.05
C LYS A 350 11.57 16.05 3.46
N LEU A 351 11.44 16.40 2.18
CA LEU A 351 10.13 16.42 1.52
C LEU A 351 9.53 15.02 1.42
N ASN A 352 10.33 14.02 1.03
CA ASN A 352 9.91 12.63 0.94
C ASN A 352 9.43 12.08 2.29
N GLU A 353 10.18 12.31 3.37
CA GLU A 353 9.78 11.92 4.74
C GLU A 353 8.43 12.51 5.13
N VAL A 354 8.23 13.81 4.90
CA VAL A 354 6.96 14.48 5.22
C VAL A 354 5.81 13.92 4.38
N CYS A 355 6.03 13.70 3.07
CA CYS A 355 5.05 13.11 2.19
C CYS A 355 4.68 11.67 2.60
N THR A 356 5.65 10.86 2.99
CA THR A 356 5.44 9.51 3.54
C THR A 356 4.57 9.54 4.79
N VAL A 357 4.96 10.32 5.79
CA VAL A 357 4.22 10.42 7.07
C VAL A 357 2.79 10.93 6.86
N LEU A 358 2.60 11.90 5.97
CA LEU A 358 1.29 12.47 5.66
C LEU A 358 0.51 11.69 4.59
N LYS A 359 1.07 10.59 4.07
CA LYS A 359 0.50 9.79 2.99
C LYS A 359 0.10 10.66 1.81
N ARG A 360 1.05 11.41 1.27
CA ARG A 360 0.90 12.30 0.12
C ARG A 360 1.60 11.70 -1.09
N LYS A 361 0.94 11.76 -2.25
CA LYS A 361 1.57 11.42 -3.53
C LYS A 361 2.59 12.52 -3.87
N LEU A 362 3.86 12.14 -3.97
CA LEU A 362 4.96 13.04 -4.34
C LEU A 362 5.31 12.84 -5.82
N MET A 363 5.26 13.90 -6.60
CA MET A 363 5.78 13.98 -7.95
C MET A 363 7.11 14.76 -7.92
N ILE A 364 8.16 14.15 -8.45
CA ILE A 364 9.44 14.82 -8.66
C ILE A 364 9.56 15.11 -10.14
N GLU A 365 9.49 16.38 -10.51
CA GLU A 365 9.83 16.86 -11.84
C GLU A 365 11.34 17.01 -11.92
N LEU A 366 12.00 16.04 -12.55
CA LEU A 366 13.46 16.00 -12.66
C LEU A 366 13.91 16.71 -13.93
N LEU A 367 14.71 17.75 -13.76
CA LEU A 367 15.37 18.47 -14.85
C LEU A 367 16.89 18.33 -14.72
N ILE A 368 17.55 18.05 -15.84
CA ILE A 368 19.02 18.06 -15.89
C ILE A 368 19.47 19.53 -16.00
N PRO A 369 20.33 20.03 -15.08
CA PRO A 369 20.78 21.42 -15.12
C PRO A 369 21.50 21.76 -16.43
N GLU A 370 21.44 23.05 -16.82
CA GLU A 370 22.18 23.55 -17.97
C GLU A 370 23.67 23.22 -17.88
N GLY A 371 24.25 22.79 -19.01
CA GLY A 371 25.66 22.39 -19.10
C GLY A 371 25.91 20.88 -18.94
N PHE A 372 24.89 20.11 -18.56
CA PHE A 372 24.93 18.65 -18.61
C PHE A 372 24.12 18.09 -19.78
N ALA A 373 24.46 16.89 -20.23
CA ALA A 373 23.75 16.24 -21.33
C ALA A 373 22.52 15.50 -20.80
N GLU A 374 21.34 15.94 -21.22
CA GLU A 374 20.09 15.26 -20.91
C GLU A 374 19.92 14.05 -21.82
N THR A 375 20.16 12.87 -21.26
CA THR A 375 20.11 11.58 -21.98
C THR A 375 19.46 10.53 -21.08
N GLY A 376 19.09 9.38 -21.66
CA GLY A 376 18.57 8.26 -20.89
C GLY A 376 19.51 7.80 -19.76
N SER A 377 20.83 7.83 -19.98
CA SER A 377 21.82 7.53 -18.93
C SER A 377 21.84 8.59 -17.85
N SER A 378 21.87 9.88 -18.22
CA SER A 378 21.92 10.97 -17.24
C SER A 378 20.70 10.99 -16.31
N LEU A 379 19.50 10.79 -16.86
CA LEU A 379 18.27 10.63 -16.07
C LEU A 379 18.33 9.37 -15.19
N GLY A 380 18.70 8.23 -15.78
CA GLY A 380 18.82 6.96 -15.06
C GLY A 380 19.80 7.03 -13.88
N ASP A 381 21.01 7.54 -14.11
CA ASP A 381 22.05 7.68 -13.08
C ASP A 381 21.60 8.63 -11.96
N THR A 382 20.90 9.72 -12.32
CA THR A 382 20.34 10.65 -11.35
C THR A 382 19.23 10.00 -10.50
N MET A 383 18.31 9.27 -11.13
CA MET A 383 17.27 8.52 -10.42
C MET A 383 17.86 7.46 -9.51
N GLU A 384 18.93 6.77 -9.94
CA GLU A 384 19.66 5.81 -9.11
C GLU A 384 20.23 6.47 -7.85
N GLU A 385 20.90 7.63 -7.95
CA GLU A 385 21.39 8.37 -6.78
C GLU A 385 20.23 8.78 -5.84
N VAL A 386 19.07 9.15 -6.37
CA VAL A 386 17.88 9.50 -5.57
C VAL A 386 17.33 8.29 -4.81
N TYR A 387 17.21 7.12 -5.46
CA TYR A 387 16.78 5.89 -4.80
C TYR A 387 17.79 5.41 -3.76
N GLN A 388 19.09 5.50 -4.04
CA GLN A 388 20.15 5.18 -3.09
C GLN A 388 20.13 6.10 -1.87
N ALA A 389 19.63 7.33 -2.04
CA ALA A 389 19.40 8.28 -0.95
C ALA A 389 18.12 7.98 -0.13
N GLY A 390 17.39 6.89 -0.42
CA GLY A 390 16.18 6.47 0.30
C GLY A 390 14.89 7.19 -0.12
N ILE A 391 14.92 7.90 -1.24
CA ILE A 391 13.81 8.73 -1.72
C ILE A 391 13.02 7.94 -2.77
N ASN A 392 11.70 7.84 -2.60
CA ASN A 392 10.84 7.01 -3.44
C ASN A 392 9.59 7.80 -3.87
N PRO A 393 9.67 8.58 -4.96
CA PRO A 393 8.52 9.37 -5.41
C PRO A 393 7.37 8.49 -5.87
N TYR A 394 6.17 9.04 -5.89
CA TYR A 394 5.00 8.39 -6.49
C TYR A 394 5.01 8.51 -8.02
N TRP A 395 5.43 9.67 -8.53
CA TRP A 395 5.64 9.91 -9.94
C TRP A 395 7.00 10.57 -10.19
N TRP A 396 7.67 10.14 -11.24
CA TRP A 396 8.65 10.98 -11.93
C TRP A 396 7.96 11.78 -13.02
N GLU A 397 8.24 13.06 -13.11
CA GLU A 397 7.92 13.89 -14.28
C GLU A 397 9.25 14.24 -14.96
N ILE A 398 9.39 13.87 -16.22
CA ILE A 398 10.64 14.00 -16.98
C ILE A 398 10.38 14.49 -18.39
N THR A 399 11.40 15.02 -19.02
CA THR A 399 11.40 15.32 -20.46
C THR A 399 11.33 14.05 -21.30
N GLY A 400 10.81 14.18 -22.52
CA GLY A 400 10.77 13.08 -23.48
C GLY A 400 12.16 12.76 -24.02
N LEU A 401 12.52 11.47 -24.02
CA LEU A 401 13.77 10.99 -24.62
C LEU A 401 13.60 10.73 -26.12
N ASP A 402 14.68 10.96 -26.88
CA ASP A 402 14.65 11.01 -28.35
C ASP A 402 14.43 9.64 -29.00
N ASN A 403 14.90 8.56 -28.36
CA ASN A 403 14.88 7.24 -28.95
C ASN A 403 14.68 6.12 -27.93
N LYS A 404 14.34 4.94 -28.46
CA LYS A 404 14.01 3.75 -27.67
C LYS A 404 15.16 3.27 -26.78
N GLU A 405 16.41 3.40 -27.22
CA GLU A 405 17.57 2.93 -26.45
C GLU A 405 17.73 3.75 -25.18
N GLU A 406 17.61 5.07 -25.27
CA GLU A 406 17.63 5.95 -24.10
C GLU A 406 16.50 5.66 -23.11
N TRP A 407 15.28 5.45 -23.63
CA TRP A 407 14.15 5.02 -22.80
C TRP A 407 14.47 3.73 -22.06
N GLN A 408 15.01 2.71 -22.74
CA GLN A 408 15.37 1.43 -22.13
C GLN A 408 16.46 1.56 -21.06
N THR A 409 17.45 2.43 -21.27
CA THR A 409 18.49 2.72 -20.28
C THR A 409 17.88 3.30 -19.01
N MET A 410 17.05 4.34 -19.14
CA MET A 410 16.42 4.99 -17.98
C MET A 410 15.45 4.04 -17.27
N THR A 411 14.57 3.36 -18.00
CA THR A 411 13.59 2.45 -17.38
C THR A 411 14.24 1.24 -16.74
N GLY A 412 15.43 0.80 -17.20
CA GLY A 412 16.19 -0.26 -16.54
C GLY A 412 16.57 0.07 -15.08
N VAL A 413 16.76 1.36 -14.76
CA VAL A 413 16.94 1.82 -13.37
C VAL A 413 15.62 1.72 -12.60
N LEU A 414 14.50 2.13 -13.20
CA LEU A 414 13.18 2.01 -12.57
C LEU A 414 12.84 0.54 -12.27
N ASP A 415 13.05 -0.37 -13.23
CA ASP A 415 12.81 -1.80 -13.05
C ASP A 415 13.63 -2.40 -11.89
N LYS A 416 14.84 -1.87 -11.66
CA LYS A 416 15.74 -2.29 -10.59
C LYS A 416 15.30 -1.78 -9.22
N TYR A 417 14.87 -0.53 -9.11
CA TYR A 417 14.63 0.14 -7.81
C TYR A 417 13.16 0.28 -7.43
N ASP A 418 12.29 0.64 -8.39
CA ASP A 418 10.87 0.89 -8.19
C ASP A 418 10.05 0.59 -9.46
N PRO A 419 9.78 -0.69 -9.76
CA PRO A 419 9.04 -1.09 -10.97
C PRO A 419 7.58 -0.63 -10.98
N GLU A 420 7.05 -0.15 -9.85
CA GLU A 420 5.68 0.34 -9.72
C GLU A 420 5.55 1.87 -9.82
N VAL A 421 6.68 2.60 -9.92
CA VAL A 421 6.67 4.07 -10.03
C VAL A 421 5.98 4.52 -11.32
N GLY A 422 5.22 5.60 -11.29
CA GLY A 422 4.65 6.17 -12.51
C GLY A 422 5.60 7.17 -13.15
N VAL A 423 5.55 7.27 -14.47
CA VAL A 423 6.31 8.27 -15.24
C VAL A 423 5.34 9.15 -16.00
N ILE A 424 5.46 10.46 -15.82
CA ILE A 424 4.74 11.51 -16.54
C ILE A 424 5.75 12.18 -17.47
N ILE A 425 5.34 12.44 -18.71
CA ILE A 425 6.19 13.10 -19.69
C ILE A 425 5.80 14.58 -19.72
N LEU A 426 6.80 15.44 -19.52
CA LEU A 426 6.67 16.89 -19.63
C LEU A 426 6.34 17.27 -21.08
N GLY A 427 5.37 18.18 -21.24
CA GLY A 427 4.81 18.60 -22.53
C GLY A 427 5.43 19.86 -23.11
#